data_AF-A0A1I3T201-F1
#
_entry.id   AF-A0A1I3T201-F1
#
_cell.length_a   1.000
_cell.length_b   1.000
_cell.length_c   1.000
_cell.angle_alpha   90.00
_cell.angle_beta   90.00
_cell.angle_gamma   90.00
#
_symmetry.space_group_name_H-M   'P 1'
#
loop_
_entity.id
_entity.type
_entity.pdbx_description
1 polymer ?
#
loop_
_entity_poly.entity_id
_entity_poly.type
_entity_poly.pdbx_seq_one_letter_code
_entity_poly.pdbx_strand_id
1 'polypeptide(L)' 'MYNVNWVNELGQTKDYECMTEMERDAKIEELEAQGLEASWEEVNTDATTA' A
#
# COMPACT_ATOMS: atom_id res chain seq x y z
N MET A 1 8.24 2.02 -7.13
CA MET A 1 7.71 1.08 -6.13
C MET A 1 6.50 1.75 -5.51
N TYR A 2 5.53 0.98 -5.03
CA TYR A 2 4.31 1.53 -4.43
C TYR A 2 4.21 1.00 -3.00
N ASN A 3 3.80 1.84 -2.07
CA ASN A 3 3.47 1.38 -0.73
C ASN A 3 1.98 1.57 -0.51
N VAL A 4 1.27 0.50 -0.14
CA VAL A 4 -0.15 0.51 0.19
C VAL A 4 -0.29 0.53 1.70
N ASN A 5 -0.98 1.53 2.24
CA ASN A 5 -1.18 1.73 3.66
C ASN A 5 -2.68 1.63 4.00
N TRP A 6 -3.03 0.94 5.07
CA TRP A 6 -4.42 0.83 5.54
C TRP A 6 -4.48 0.72 7.05
N VAL A 7 -5.66 0.97 7.62
CA VAL A 7 -5.93 0.76 9.04
C VAL A 7 -6.72 -0.53 9.20
N ASN A 8 -6.23 -1.47 10.00
CA ASN A 8 -6.95 -2.72 10.27
C ASN A 8 -8.08 -2.53 11.29
N GLU A 9 -8.86 -3.59 11.53
CA GLU A 9 -9.95 -3.63 12.53
C GLU A 9 -9.52 -3.30 13.97
N LEU A 10 -8.21 -3.39 14.26
CA LEU A 10 -7.62 -3.06 15.56
C LEU A 10 -7.16 -1.59 15.65
N GLY A 11 -7.40 -0.79 14.60
CA GLY A 11 -6.94 0.60 14.53
C GLY A 11 -5.44 0.73 14.28
N GLN A 12 -4.76 -0.33 13.85
CA GLN A 12 -3.33 -0.32 13.57
C GLN A 12 -3.08 0.02 12.11
N THR A 13 -2.20 0.98 11.86
CA THR A 13 -1.67 1.24 10.52
C THR A 13 -0.81 0.07 10.08
N LYS A 14 -1.08 -0.42 8.88
CA LYS A 14 -0.32 -1.43 8.16
C LYS A 14 0.14 -0.83 6.83
N ASP A 15 1.26 -1.33 6.36
CA ASP A 15 1.85 -0.97 5.08
C ASP A 15 2.27 -2.24 4.33
N TYR A 16 2.26 -2.16 3.00
CA TYR A 16 2.60 -3.26 2.11
C TYR A 16 3.26 -2.72 0.84
N GLU A 17 4.51 -3.12 0.63
CA GLU A 17 5.30 -2.70 -0.52
C GLU A 17 4.96 -3.55 -1.75
N CYS A 18 4.49 -2.89 -2.79
CA CYS A 18 4.22 -3.43 -4.11
C CYS A 18 5.31 -3.00 -5.10
N MET A 19 5.83 -3.93 -5.89
CA MET A 19 6.85 -3.62 -6.89
C MET A 19 6.24 -3.05 -8.17
N THR A 20 5.01 -3.45 -8.48
CA THR A 20 4.28 -3.06 -9.68
C THR A 20 2.92 -2.41 -9.37
N GLU A 21 2.40 -1.64 -10.33
CA GLU A 21 1.05 -1.08 -10.24
C GLU A 21 -0.02 -2.18 -10.14
N MET A 22 0.14 -3.27 -10.88
CA MET A 22 -0.81 -4.39 -10.86
C MET A 22 -0.92 -5.02 -9.46
N GLU A 23 0.19 -5.16 -8.74
CA GLU A 23 0.18 -5.66 -7.36
C GLU A 23 -0.48 -4.66 -6.39
N ARG A 24 -0.23 -3.36 -6.59
CA ARG A 24 -0.86 -2.30 -5.80
C ARG A 24 -2.38 -2.34 -5.96
N ASP A 25 -2.87 -2.34 -7.20
CA ASP A 25 -4.31 -2.36 -7.48
C ASP A 25 -4.97 -3.62 -6.93
N ALA A 26 -4.38 -4.80 -7.18
CA ALA A 26 -4.88 -6.05 -6.61
C ALA A 26 -4.95 -5.98 -5.07
N LYS A 27 -3.94 -5.39 -4.42
CA LYS A 27 -3.91 -5.26 -2.96
C LYS A 27 -5.00 -4.33 -2.43
N ILE A 28 -5.23 -3.21 -3.11
CA ILE A 28 -6.30 -2.26 -2.75
C ILE A 28 -7.66 -2.93 -2.90
N GLU A 29 -7.91 -3.64 -4.01
CA GLU A 29 -9.16 -4.38 -4.21
C GLU A 29 -9.39 -5.44 -3.12
N GLU A 30 -8.34 -6.16 -2.70
CA GLU A 30 -8.42 -7.10 -1.57
C GLU A 30 -8.79 -6.41 -0.25
N LEU A 31 -8.27 -5.21 0.00
CA LEU A 31 -8.53 -4.43 1.22
C LEU A 31 -9.95 -3.85 1.21
N GLU A 32 -10.39 -3.30 0.08
CA GLU A 32 -11.76 -2.80 -0.10
C GLU A 32 -12.80 -3.92 0.02
N ALA A 33 -12.50 -5.12 -0.50
CA ALA A 33 -13.35 -6.31 -0.33
C ALA A 33 -13.49 -6.75 1.14
N GLN A 34 -12.50 -6.42 1.98
CA GLN A 34 -12.56 -6.63 3.43
C GLN A 34 -13.24 -5.47 4.17
N GLY A 35 -13.67 -4.41 3.47
CA GLY A 35 -14.22 -3.19 4.07
C GLY A 35 -13.17 -2.31 4.74
N LEU A 36 -11.90 -2.46 4.37
CA LEU A 36 -10.79 -1.67 4.87
C LEU A 36 -10.50 -0.52 3.91
N GLU A 37 -10.38 0.68 4.44
CA GLU A 37 -9.98 1.84 3.65
C GLU A 37 -8.45 1.83 3.47
N ALA A 38 -8.02 1.71 2.22
CA ALA A 38 -6.61 1.67 1.83
C ALA A 38 -6.23 2.92 1.03
N SER A 39 -5.00 3.38 1.21
CA SER A 39 -4.36 4.45 0.45
C SER A 39 -3.01 3.96 -0.05
N TRP A 40 -2.44 4.62 -1.05
CA TRP A 40 -1.13 4.25 -1.56
C TRP A 40 -0.28 5.46 -1.90
N GLU A 41 1.03 5.29 -1.84
CA GLU A 41 2.03 6.27 -2.20
C GLU A 41 3.11 5.68 -3.13
N GLU A 42 3.58 6.49 -4.07
CA GLU A 42 4.71 6.15 -4.94
C GLU A 42 6.03 6.36 -4.19
N VAL A 43 6.62 5.25 -3.75
CA VAL A 43 7.99 5.23 -3.23
C VAL A 43 8.95 5.08 -4.40
N ASN A 44 9.59 6.21 -4.75
CA ASN A 44 10.77 6.19 -5.58
C ASN A 44 11.91 5.61 -4.75
N THR A 45 12.51 4.49 -5.19
CA THR A 45 13.71 3.92 -4.58
C THR A 45 14.96 4.78 -4.79
N ASP A 46 14.80 6.01 -5.27
CA ASP A 46 15.85 6.99 -5.46
C ASP A 46 16.00 7.87 -4.20
N ALA A 47 16.23 7.20 -3.06
CA ALA A 47 16.81 7.82 -1.87
C ALA A 47 18.21 7.23 -1.64
N THR A 48 19.03 7.23 -2.69
CA THR A 48 20.49 7.32 -2.56
C THR A 48 20.91 8.50 -3.42
N THR A 49 20.56 9.70 -2.95
CA THR A 49 21.29 10.90 -3.31
C THR A 49 22.42 11.08 -2.29
N ALA A 50 23.65 10.97 -2.80
CA ALA A 50 24.95 11.40 -2.23
C ALA A 50 25.62 10.52 -1.15
#